data_AF-A0A6I9P1M6-F1
#
_entry.id   AF-A0A6I9P1M6-F1
#
_cell.length_a   1.000
_cell.length_b   1.000
_cell.length_c   1.000
_cell.angle_alpha   90.00
_cell.angle_beta   90.00
_cell.angle_gamma   90.00
#
_symmetry.space_group_name_H-M   'P 1'
#
loop_
_entity.id
_entity.type
_entity.pdbx_description
1 polymer ?
#
loop_
_entity_poly.entity_id
_entity_poly.type
_entity_poly.pdbx_seq_one_letter_code
_entity_poly.pdbx_strand_id
1 'polypeptide(L)'
;VNVSYPSRPGTPPLSSTQLLVNPELQEFQLVDLSRRFLNLDSFWTLPRHFLGSKIDSYGGTLKFKIRYTLARGLSEPVEKPDVILVGNGRRLVYKRGKPTPAQVANQREISFTEDKWQHSNGRPVTRDDLLMTLADLDSISIRTIYDSHMVSVALSDIVMETTTVEFSTMGHAYDVEECRCPPVTPVTLVTPVSPVSR
;
A
#
# COMPACT_ATOMS: atom_id res chain seq x y z
N VAL A 1 10.66 0.41 8.13
CA VAL A 1 9.20 0.16 8.25
C VAL A 1 8.79 0.46 9.68
N ASN A 2 7.59 0.99 9.92
CA ASN A 2 7.09 1.28 11.27
C ASN A 2 5.90 0.38 11.63
N VAL A 3 5.48 0.37 12.89
CA VAL A 3 4.22 -0.27 13.32
C VAL A 3 3.22 0.80 13.74
N SER A 4 2.02 0.74 13.18
CA SER A 4 0.92 1.68 13.47
C SER A 4 -0.35 0.97 13.95
N TYR A 5 -1.23 1.74 14.58
CA TYR A 5 -2.51 1.28 15.13
C TYR A 5 -3.63 2.23 14.64
N PRO A 6 -4.22 2.01 13.45
CA PRO A 6 -5.18 2.95 12.86
C PRO A 6 -6.41 3.23 13.72
N SER A 7 -6.83 2.24 14.53
CA SER A 7 -7.96 2.36 15.45
C SER A 7 -7.63 3.05 16.78
N ARG A 8 -6.34 3.29 17.08
CA ARG A 8 -5.90 3.92 18.32
C ARG A 8 -4.64 4.78 18.11
N PRO A 9 -4.80 5.97 17.49
CA PRO A 9 -3.68 6.88 17.28
C PRO A 9 -3.13 7.36 18.64
N GLY A 10 -1.81 7.23 18.84
CA GLY A 10 -1.10 7.75 20.03
C GLY A 10 -0.87 6.75 21.17
N THR A 11 -1.34 5.50 21.09
CA THR A 11 -0.92 4.48 22.07
C THR A 11 0.45 3.90 21.73
N PRO A 12 1.46 3.99 22.61
CA PRO A 12 2.71 3.29 22.43
C PRO A 12 2.47 1.76 22.44
N PRO A 13 3.31 0.97 21.76
CA PRO A 13 3.23 -0.48 21.82
C PRO A 13 3.28 -0.93 23.28
N LEU A 14 2.42 -1.87 23.64
CA LEU A 14 2.44 -2.48 24.97
C LEU A 14 3.82 -3.13 25.16
N SER A 15 4.52 -2.71 26.20
CA SER A 15 5.96 -2.83 26.50
C SER A 15 6.69 -4.18 26.22
N SER A 16 6.00 -5.27 25.90
CA SER A 16 6.62 -6.58 25.64
C SER A 16 6.99 -6.82 24.18
N THR A 17 6.32 -6.17 23.22
CA THR A 17 6.59 -6.40 21.79
C THR A 17 7.82 -5.64 21.35
N GLN A 18 8.80 -6.35 20.81
CA GLN A 18 10.05 -5.77 20.32
C GLN A 18 10.10 -5.81 18.80
N LEU A 19 10.54 -4.72 18.17
CA LEU A 19 10.88 -4.67 16.76
C LEU A 19 12.37 -4.92 16.60
N LEU A 20 12.73 -6.00 15.91
CA LEU A 20 14.10 -6.42 15.63
C LEU A 20 14.35 -6.43 14.12
N VAL A 21 15.62 -6.34 13.73
CA VAL A 21 16.07 -6.54 12.35
C VAL A 21 16.92 -7.81 12.34
N ASN A 22 16.56 -8.78 11.52
CA ASN A 22 17.37 -9.97 11.27
C ASN A 22 18.19 -9.71 9.98
N PRO A 23 19.51 -9.46 10.10
CA PRO A 23 20.34 -9.14 8.93
C PRO A 23 20.62 -10.35 8.03
N GLU A 24 20.61 -11.57 8.59
CA GLU A 24 20.85 -12.80 7.81
C GLU A 24 19.71 -13.08 6.84
N LEU A 25 18.48 -12.85 7.29
CA LEU A 25 17.26 -13.05 6.49
C LEU A 25 16.75 -11.76 5.84
N GLN A 26 17.37 -10.61 6.13
CA GLN A 26 16.94 -9.28 5.69
C GLN A 26 15.46 -8.98 6.04
N GLU A 27 15.07 -9.35 7.27
CA GLU A 27 13.68 -9.25 7.75
C GLU A 27 13.54 -8.24 8.89
N PHE A 28 12.45 -7.48 8.86
CA PHE A 28 11.93 -6.80 10.06
C PHE A 28 11.06 -7.77 10.83
N GLN A 29 11.24 -7.89 12.14
CA GLN A 29 10.53 -8.87 12.97
C GLN A 29 9.89 -8.22 14.19
N LEU A 30 8.62 -8.51 14.43
CA LEU A 30 8.02 -8.34 15.75
C LEU A 30 8.11 -9.66 16.50
N VAL A 31 8.65 -9.61 17.70
CA VAL A 31 8.78 -10.75 18.61
C VAL A 31 8.08 -10.49 19.94
N ASP A 32 7.96 -11.53 20.77
CA ASP A 32 7.32 -11.47 22.08
C ASP A 32 5.91 -10.87 22.04
N LEU A 33 5.13 -11.33 21.05
CA LEU A 33 3.78 -10.82 20.81
C LEU A 33 2.84 -11.25 21.94
N SER A 34 2.50 -10.28 22.79
CA SER A 34 1.55 -10.49 23.89
C SER A 34 0.12 -10.68 23.35
N ARG A 35 -0.73 -11.41 24.10
CA ARG A 35 -2.17 -11.52 23.79
C ARG A 35 -2.85 -10.14 23.63
N ARG A 36 -2.39 -9.14 24.39
CA ARG A 36 -2.93 -7.78 24.28
C ARG A 36 -2.58 -7.15 22.92
N PHE A 37 -1.36 -7.36 22.42
CA PHE A 37 -0.96 -6.92 21.09
C PHE A 37 -1.78 -7.60 19.99
N LEU A 38 -2.00 -8.92 20.09
CA LEU A 38 -2.79 -9.68 19.10
C LEU A 38 -4.25 -9.23 18.99
N ASN A 39 -4.78 -8.60 20.05
CA ASN A 39 -6.12 -8.01 20.06
C ASN A 39 -6.17 -6.58 19.47
N LEU A 40 -5.03 -5.97 19.13
CA LEU A 40 -4.97 -4.66 18.49
C LEU A 40 -5.13 -4.78 16.98
N ASP A 41 -5.52 -3.67 16.34
CA ASP A 41 -5.50 -3.54 14.89
C ASP A 41 -4.17 -2.93 14.45
N SER A 42 -3.11 -3.74 14.45
CA SER A 42 -1.74 -3.31 14.17
C SER A 42 -1.28 -3.63 12.75
N PHE A 43 -0.55 -2.69 12.14
CA PHE A 43 -0.03 -2.81 10.78
C PHE A 43 1.42 -2.37 10.69
N TRP A 44 2.15 -3.02 9.79
CA TRP A 44 3.39 -2.50 9.24
C TRP A 44 3.06 -1.33 8.33
N THR A 45 3.58 -0.14 8.62
CA THR A 45 3.43 1.03 7.75
C THR A 45 4.69 1.25 6.94
N LEU A 46 4.54 1.29 5.63
CA LEU A 46 5.64 1.48 4.70
C LEU A 46 6.23 2.89 4.80
N PRO A 47 7.56 3.04 4.61
CA PRO A 47 8.24 4.32 4.66
C PRO A 47 7.87 5.23 3.48
N ARG A 48 8.21 6.52 3.61
CA ARG A 48 7.82 7.60 2.68
C ARG A 48 8.14 7.38 1.20
N HIS A 49 9.14 6.57 0.84
CA HIS A 49 9.44 6.30 -0.58
C HIS A 49 8.35 5.50 -1.30
N PHE A 50 7.49 4.77 -0.57
CA PHE A 50 6.32 4.10 -1.13
C PHE A 50 5.08 5.02 -1.26
N LEU A 51 5.18 6.29 -0.85
CA LEU A 51 4.05 7.20 -0.68
C LEU A 51 4.08 8.36 -1.70
N GLY A 52 3.10 9.27 -1.61
CA GLY A 52 2.89 10.38 -2.54
C GLY A 52 2.22 9.92 -3.83
N SER A 53 2.50 10.59 -4.96
CA SER A 53 1.96 10.16 -6.26
C SER A 53 2.58 8.82 -6.68
N LYS A 54 1.70 7.85 -6.93
CA LYS A 54 1.96 6.46 -7.34
C LYS A 54 0.97 6.00 -8.42
N ILE A 55 0.45 6.95 -9.20
CA ILE A 55 -0.47 6.69 -10.32
C ILE A 55 0.17 5.74 -11.33
N ASP A 56 1.49 5.89 -11.53
CA ASP A 56 2.35 5.02 -12.32
C ASP A 56 2.39 3.57 -11.85
N SER A 57 1.92 3.26 -10.64
CA SER A 57 1.89 1.89 -10.11
C SER A 57 0.58 1.18 -10.46
N TYR A 58 -0.41 1.89 -11.02
CA TYR A 58 -1.66 1.31 -11.48
C TYR A 58 -1.40 0.20 -12.53
N GLY A 59 -2.02 -0.96 -12.34
CA GLY A 59 -1.74 -2.17 -13.13
C GLY A 59 -0.49 -2.95 -12.71
N GLY A 60 0.35 -2.39 -11.84
CA GLY A 60 1.51 -3.05 -11.24
C GLY A 60 1.15 -3.80 -9.96
N THR A 61 2.18 -4.16 -9.19
CA THR A 61 2.02 -4.96 -7.97
C THR A 61 2.85 -4.45 -6.79
N LEU A 62 2.33 -4.65 -5.58
CA LEU A 62 3.10 -4.62 -4.33
C LEU A 62 3.44 -6.06 -3.92
N LYS A 63 4.73 -6.38 -3.95
CA LYS A 63 5.30 -7.66 -3.56
C LYS A 63 5.96 -7.56 -2.19
N PHE A 64 5.80 -8.59 -1.37
CA PHE A 64 6.46 -8.71 -0.07
C PHE A 64 6.41 -10.14 0.44
N LYS A 65 7.27 -10.50 1.40
CA LYS A 65 7.24 -11.78 2.09
C LYS A 65 6.82 -11.62 3.54
N ILE A 66 6.00 -12.56 4.01
CA ILE A 66 5.57 -12.66 5.39
C ILE A 66 5.94 -14.02 5.95
N ARG A 67 6.45 -14.06 7.17
CA ARG A 67 6.66 -15.29 7.92
C ARG A 67 6.26 -15.06 9.36
N TYR A 68 5.38 -15.90 9.90
CA TYR A 68 4.98 -15.79 11.30
C TYR A 68 5.13 -17.15 11.97
N THR A 69 5.33 -17.14 13.28
CA THR A 69 5.52 -18.35 14.08
C THR A 69 4.46 -18.45 15.16
N LEU A 70 4.07 -19.68 15.48
CA LEU A 70 3.16 -20.01 16.58
C LEU A 70 3.98 -20.43 17.80
N ALA A 71 3.54 -20.11 19.00
CA ALA A 71 4.17 -20.65 20.21
C ALA A 71 3.94 -22.17 20.30
N ARG A 72 2.70 -22.56 20.59
CA ARG A 72 2.18 -23.93 20.74
C ARG A 72 0.66 -23.87 20.63
N GLY A 73 0.04 -24.97 20.22
CA GLY A 73 -1.41 -25.09 20.07
C GLY A 73 -1.85 -25.18 18.62
N LEU A 74 -3.16 -25.37 18.43
CA LEU A 74 -3.77 -25.40 17.11
C LEU A 74 -3.79 -23.98 16.53
N SER A 75 -3.50 -23.87 15.23
CA SER A 75 -3.64 -22.62 14.50
C SER A 75 -5.10 -22.16 14.57
N GLU A 76 -5.28 -20.89 14.90
CA GLU A 76 -6.57 -20.20 14.87
C GLU A 76 -6.39 -18.92 14.03
N PRO A 77 -6.51 -19.03 12.70
CA PRO A 77 -6.32 -17.91 11.79
C PRO A 77 -7.36 -16.82 12.04
N VAL A 78 -6.93 -15.56 12.01
CA VAL A 78 -7.82 -14.41 12.13
C VAL A 78 -7.97 -13.70 10.79
N GLU A 79 -9.19 -13.29 10.48
CA GLU A 79 -9.47 -12.49 9.29
C GLU A 79 -9.26 -11.00 9.56
N LYS A 80 -8.35 -10.38 8.80
CA LYS A 80 -8.08 -8.94 8.77
C LYS A 80 -7.74 -8.52 7.34
N PRO A 81 -7.91 -7.24 6.96
CA PRO A 81 -7.38 -6.71 5.70
C PRO A 81 -5.89 -7.04 5.56
N ASP A 82 -5.48 -7.54 4.39
CA ASP A 82 -4.08 -7.86 4.10
C ASP A 82 -3.26 -6.60 3.87
N VAL A 83 -3.81 -5.67 3.08
CA VAL A 83 -3.23 -4.36 2.81
C VAL A 83 -4.31 -3.29 2.91
N ILE A 84 -3.93 -2.12 3.44
CA ILE A 84 -4.77 -0.92 3.48
C ILE A 84 -4.01 0.20 2.77
N LEU A 85 -4.70 0.90 1.88
CA LEU A 85 -4.26 2.16 1.30
C LEU A 85 -5.09 3.29 1.91
N VAL A 86 -4.41 4.36 2.29
CA VAL A 86 -5.03 5.64 2.60
C VAL A 86 -4.40 6.69 1.71
N GLY A 87 -5.21 7.49 1.06
CA GLY A 87 -4.75 8.54 0.16
C GLY A 87 -5.92 9.37 -0.34
N ASN A 88 -5.72 10.68 -0.50
CA ASN A 88 -6.72 11.60 -1.03
C ASN A 88 -8.09 11.49 -0.31
N GLY A 89 -8.06 11.34 1.02
CA GLY A 89 -9.26 11.17 1.85
C GLY A 89 -9.98 9.83 1.73
N ARG A 90 -9.43 8.87 0.97
CA ARG A 90 -10.01 7.53 0.73
C ARG A 90 -9.27 6.48 1.53
N ARG A 91 -9.99 5.42 1.91
CA ARG A 91 -9.44 4.25 2.60
C ARG A 91 -9.89 2.97 1.92
N LEU A 92 -8.96 2.33 1.22
CA LEU A 92 -9.17 1.10 0.46
C LEU A 92 -8.54 -0.08 1.20
N VAL A 93 -9.24 -1.22 1.23
CA VAL A 93 -8.78 -2.45 1.87
C VAL A 93 -8.71 -3.59 0.86
N TYR A 94 -7.65 -4.39 0.96
CA TYR A 94 -7.47 -5.60 0.17
C TYR A 94 -7.63 -6.83 1.08
N LYS A 95 -8.38 -7.83 0.62
CA LYS A 95 -8.59 -9.11 1.36
C LYS A 95 -8.39 -10.31 0.43
N ARG A 96 -7.57 -11.28 0.84
CA ARG A 96 -7.32 -12.52 0.07
C ARG A 96 -8.32 -13.64 0.36
N GLY A 97 -8.96 -13.64 1.52
CA GLY A 97 -9.94 -14.66 1.96
C GLY A 97 -9.39 -16.08 2.16
N LYS A 98 -8.05 -16.27 2.09
CA LYS A 98 -7.40 -17.56 2.32
C LYS A 98 -6.39 -17.44 3.47
N PRO A 99 -6.43 -18.34 4.48
CA PRO A 99 -5.46 -18.38 5.55
C PRO A 99 -4.00 -18.40 5.05
N THR A 100 -3.11 -17.93 5.91
CA THR A 100 -1.66 -17.89 5.63
C THR A 100 -0.98 -19.01 6.41
N PRO A 101 -0.29 -19.96 5.75
CA PRO A 101 0.49 -20.97 6.45
C PRO A 101 1.51 -20.38 7.42
N ALA A 102 1.60 -20.94 8.63
CA ALA A 102 2.58 -20.57 9.65
C ALA A 102 3.97 -21.18 9.34
N GLN A 103 5.01 -20.64 9.97
CA GLN A 103 6.40 -21.13 9.97
C GLN A 103 7.13 -21.12 8.61
N VAL A 104 6.43 -20.79 7.53
CA VAL A 104 7.01 -20.71 6.18
C VAL A 104 6.98 -19.27 5.65
N ALA A 105 7.93 -18.94 4.77
CA ALA A 105 7.92 -17.68 4.05
C ALA A 105 6.79 -17.68 3.02
N ASN A 106 5.90 -16.71 3.11
CA ASN A 106 4.75 -16.55 2.24
C ASN A 106 4.96 -15.33 1.35
N GLN A 107 5.25 -15.54 0.07
CA GLN A 107 5.27 -14.47 -0.91
C GLN A 107 3.86 -13.94 -1.14
N ARG A 108 3.74 -12.61 -1.21
CA ARG A 108 2.52 -11.87 -1.46
C ARG A 108 2.71 -10.98 -2.68
N GLU A 109 1.64 -10.87 -3.44
CA GLU A 109 1.55 -10.02 -4.61
C GLU A 109 0.16 -9.40 -4.61
N ILE A 110 0.13 -8.08 -4.51
CA ILE A 110 -1.09 -7.28 -4.39
C ILE A 110 -1.17 -6.41 -5.63
N SER A 111 -2.08 -6.74 -6.54
CA SER A 111 -2.30 -5.98 -7.77
C SER A 111 -2.96 -4.65 -7.46
N PHE A 112 -2.45 -3.59 -8.09
CA PHE A 112 -3.10 -2.28 -8.11
C PHE A 112 -4.11 -2.19 -9.26
N THR A 113 -5.10 -3.09 -9.20
CA THR A 113 -6.31 -3.15 -10.04
C THR A 113 -7.52 -3.36 -9.15
N GLU A 114 -8.71 -2.98 -9.59
CA GLU A 114 -9.91 -2.80 -8.77
C GLU A 114 -10.43 -4.09 -8.12
N ASP A 115 -10.24 -5.23 -8.79
CA ASP A 115 -10.99 -6.48 -8.57
C ASP A 115 -11.07 -6.96 -7.11
N LYS A 116 -10.04 -6.68 -6.31
CA LYS A 116 -9.89 -7.17 -4.94
C LYS A 116 -9.84 -6.06 -3.89
N TRP A 117 -9.96 -4.81 -4.31
CA TRP A 117 -10.04 -3.68 -3.41
C TRP A 117 -11.48 -3.37 -3.06
N GLN A 118 -11.68 -3.03 -1.80
CA GLN A 118 -12.98 -2.63 -1.27
C GLN A 118 -12.84 -1.34 -0.48
N HIS A 119 -13.89 -0.54 -0.49
CA HIS A 119 -14.05 0.53 0.50
C HIS A 119 -14.24 -0.08 1.89
N SER A 120 -14.04 0.72 2.94
CA SER A 120 -14.18 0.25 4.32
C SER A 120 -15.58 -0.28 4.67
N ASN A 121 -16.60 0.11 3.90
CA ASN A 121 -17.98 -0.38 3.99
C ASN A 121 -18.26 -1.65 3.17
N GLY A 122 -17.23 -2.25 2.56
CA GLY A 122 -17.33 -3.45 1.74
C GLY A 122 -17.75 -3.23 0.28
N ARG A 123 -18.03 -1.99 -0.14
CA ARG A 123 -18.34 -1.71 -1.55
C ARG A 123 -17.12 -1.95 -2.44
N PRO A 124 -17.30 -2.45 -3.68
CA PRO A 124 -16.20 -2.59 -4.62
C PRO A 124 -15.60 -1.23 -4.95
N VAL A 125 -14.30 -1.20 -5.23
CA VAL A 125 -13.56 -0.01 -5.62
C VAL A 125 -13.66 0.17 -7.13
N THR A 126 -13.81 1.41 -7.59
CA THR A 126 -13.77 1.75 -9.02
C THR A 126 -12.36 2.17 -9.44
N ARG A 127 -12.12 2.22 -10.76
CA ARG A 127 -10.84 2.70 -11.30
C ARG A 127 -10.50 4.12 -10.86
N ASP A 128 -11.49 5.01 -10.86
CA ASP A 128 -11.33 6.36 -10.37
C ASP A 128 -10.97 6.38 -8.87
N ASP A 129 -11.66 5.60 -8.03
CA ASP A 129 -11.35 5.53 -6.60
C ASP A 129 -9.90 5.10 -6.35
N LEU A 130 -9.41 4.08 -7.07
CA LEU A 130 -8.05 3.58 -6.92
C LEU A 130 -7.02 4.59 -7.44
N LEU A 131 -7.22 5.14 -8.63
CA LEU A 131 -6.33 6.15 -9.21
C LEU A 131 -6.26 7.41 -8.34
N MET A 132 -7.39 7.89 -7.83
CA MET A 132 -7.43 9.05 -6.93
C MET A 132 -6.72 8.79 -5.60
N THR A 133 -6.79 7.55 -5.09
CA THR A 133 -6.04 7.14 -3.89
C THR A 133 -4.54 7.07 -4.17
N LEU A 134 -4.14 6.57 -5.34
CA LEU A 134 -2.73 6.51 -5.77
C LEU A 134 -2.16 7.87 -6.18
N ALA A 135 -3.00 8.85 -6.56
CA ALA A 135 -2.57 10.19 -6.93
C ALA A 135 -1.91 10.97 -5.78
N ASP A 136 -2.36 10.71 -4.55
CA ASP A 136 -1.76 11.25 -3.34
C ASP A 136 -1.90 10.24 -2.20
N LEU A 137 -0.95 9.31 -2.13
CA LEU A 137 -0.97 8.19 -1.21
C LEU A 137 -0.36 8.58 0.14
N ASP A 138 -1.19 8.65 1.18
CA ASP A 138 -0.81 9.00 2.56
C ASP A 138 -0.16 7.84 3.31
N SER A 139 -0.63 6.61 3.10
CA SER A 139 -0.07 5.44 3.75
C SER A 139 -0.37 4.13 3.02
N ILE A 140 0.60 3.21 3.10
CA ILE A 140 0.43 1.79 2.79
C ILE A 140 0.67 1.00 4.06
N SER A 141 -0.29 0.18 4.44
CA SER A 141 -0.27 -0.61 5.66
C SER A 141 -0.44 -2.10 5.37
N ILE A 142 0.49 -2.93 5.81
CA ILE A 142 0.48 -4.40 5.66
C ILE A 142 0.17 -5.01 7.02
N ARG A 143 -0.75 -5.97 7.11
CA ARG A 143 -1.16 -6.56 8.39
C ARG A 143 0.01 -7.20 9.16
N THR A 144 -0.04 -7.09 10.49
CA THR A 144 0.93 -7.79 11.37
C THR A 144 0.36 -9.10 11.92
N ILE A 145 -0.96 -9.19 12.12
CA ILE A 145 -1.59 -10.31 12.83
C ILE A 145 -2.26 -11.28 11.86
N TYR A 146 -1.87 -12.55 11.92
CA TYR A 146 -2.35 -13.64 11.05
C TYR A 146 -3.07 -14.76 11.81
N ASP A 147 -2.71 -14.98 13.08
CA ASP A 147 -3.23 -16.07 13.92
C ASP A 147 -3.31 -15.60 15.39
N SER A 148 -4.30 -16.07 16.16
CA SER A 148 -4.49 -15.69 17.57
C SER A 148 -3.41 -16.26 18.50
N HIS A 149 -2.64 -17.25 18.04
CA HIS A 149 -1.60 -17.94 18.80
C HIS A 149 -0.17 -17.64 18.30
N MET A 150 -0.01 -16.63 17.43
CA MET A 150 1.31 -16.25 16.92
C MET A 150 2.16 -15.54 17.98
N VAL A 151 3.47 -15.79 17.96
CA VAL A 151 4.44 -15.16 18.86
C VAL A 151 5.46 -14.28 18.15
N SER A 152 5.57 -14.41 16.83
CA SER A 152 6.36 -13.50 16.02
C SER A 152 5.79 -13.36 14.60
N VAL A 153 6.08 -12.24 13.97
CA VAL A 153 5.80 -11.98 12.56
C VAL A 153 6.97 -11.21 11.94
N ALA A 154 7.34 -11.61 10.73
CA ALA A 154 8.42 -11.04 9.95
C ALA A 154 7.91 -10.50 8.61
N LEU A 155 8.52 -9.42 8.15
CA LEU A 155 8.26 -8.77 6.87
C LEU A 155 9.60 -8.52 6.14
N SER A 156 9.68 -8.90 4.87
CA SER A 156 10.85 -8.69 3.99
C SER A 156 10.45 -8.52 2.53
N ASP A 157 11.44 -8.26 1.67
CA ASP A 157 11.35 -8.23 0.21
C ASP A 157 10.22 -7.34 -0.33
N ILE A 158 10.05 -6.16 0.27
CA ILE A 158 9.02 -5.20 -0.10
C ILE A 158 9.44 -4.52 -1.41
N VAL A 159 8.68 -4.75 -2.47
CA VAL A 159 8.91 -4.19 -3.81
C VAL A 159 7.57 -3.66 -4.34
N MET A 160 7.58 -2.46 -4.90
CA MET A 160 6.41 -1.86 -5.53
C MET A 160 6.75 -1.60 -7.00
N GLU A 161 5.99 -2.19 -7.91
CA GLU A 161 6.19 -2.03 -9.35
C GLU A 161 5.47 -0.79 -9.86
N THR A 162 6.16 -0.10 -10.77
CA THR A 162 5.60 0.96 -11.62
C THR A 162 5.41 0.42 -13.02
N THR A 163 4.26 0.68 -13.64
CA THR A 163 3.92 0.32 -15.03
C THR A 163 4.36 1.38 -16.03
N THR A 164 4.96 2.49 -15.59
CA THR A 164 5.69 3.36 -16.50
C THR A 164 6.86 2.59 -17.07
N VAL A 165 6.80 2.36 -18.38
CA VAL A 165 7.96 1.98 -19.18
C VAL A 165 9.02 3.03 -18.89
N GLU A 166 10.07 2.67 -18.15
CA GLU A 166 11.26 3.49 -18.14
C GLU A 166 11.59 3.72 -19.62
N PHE A 167 11.64 4.98 -20.05
CA PHE A 167 12.31 5.35 -21.29
C PHE A 167 13.81 5.05 -21.07
N SER A 168 14.17 3.77 -21.01
CA SER A 168 15.49 3.35 -21.38
C SER A 168 15.63 3.79 -22.83
N THR A 169 16.72 4.46 -23.15
CA THR A 169 17.03 4.98 -24.49
C THR A 169 17.29 3.86 -25.51
N MET A 170 16.75 2.65 -25.29
CA MET A 170 16.91 1.46 -26.10
C MET A 170 15.60 0.67 -26.21
N GLY A 171 14.81 1.01 -27.24
CA GLY A 171 14.07 0.01 -28.01
C GLY A 171 12.60 -0.17 -27.69
N HIS A 172 11.77 0.48 -28.53
CA HIS A 172 10.46 0.08 -29.03
C HIS A 172 9.34 -0.29 -28.03
N ALA A 173 8.42 0.66 -27.86
CA ALA A 173 7.13 0.49 -27.18
C ALA A 173 6.12 -0.31 -28.03
N TYR A 174 5.43 -1.26 -27.40
CA TYR A 174 4.16 -1.80 -27.89
C TYR A 174 3.04 -1.33 -26.95
N ASP A 175 1.98 -0.81 -27.56
CA ASP A 175 0.70 -0.35 -26.99
C ASP A 175 0.73 0.79 -25.96
N VAL A 176 0.67 2.02 -26.50
CA VAL A 176 0.13 3.18 -25.77
C VAL A 176 -1.04 3.73 -26.57
N GLU A 177 -2.24 3.72 -25.98
CA GLU A 177 -3.34 4.54 -26.50
C GLU A 177 -3.03 6.02 -26.24
N GLU A 178 -2.75 6.76 -27.31
CA GLU A 178 -2.44 8.19 -27.30
C GLU A 178 -3.69 9.01 -26.95
N CYS A 179 -3.85 9.38 -25.68
CA CYS A 179 -4.89 10.33 -25.27
C CYS A 179 -4.53 11.75 -25.75
N ARG A 180 -5.11 12.19 -26.88
CA ARG A 180 -5.03 13.57 -27.35
C ARG A 180 -6.09 14.44 -26.66
N CYS A 181 -5.66 15.33 -25.77
CA CYS A 181 -6.49 16.44 -25.32
C CYS A 181 -6.58 17.50 -26.43
N PRO A 182 -7.76 18.10 -26.69
CA PRO A 182 -7.87 19.20 -27.63
C PRO A 182 -7.12 20.45 -27.13
N PRO A 183 -6.46 21.22 -28.01
CA PRO A 183 -5.73 22.41 -27.62
C PRO A 183 -6.68 23.50 -27.09
N VAL A 184 -6.31 24.08 -25.95
CA VAL A 184 -6.92 25.32 -25.45
C VAL A 184 -6.50 26.47 -26.37
N THR A 185 -7.47 27.13 -27.00
CA THR A 185 -7.22 28.32 -27.80
C THR A 185 -6.89 29.51 -26.88
N PRO A 186 -5.76 30.21 -27.08
CA PRO A 186 -5.48 31.42 -26.32
C PRO A 186 -6.37 32.57 -26.80
N VAL A 187 -7.10 33.19 -25.88
CA VAL A 187 -7.84 34.44 -26.12
C VAL A 187 -6.80 35.55 -26.38
N THR A 188 -6.76 36.06 -27.61
CA THR A 188 -5.91 37.20 -27.96
C THR A 188 -6.48 38.45 -27.31
N LEU A 189 -5.75 39.05 -26.36
CA LEU A 189 -6.02 40.40 -25.87
C LEU A 189 -5.69 41.40 -26.99
N VAL A 190 -6.73 42.00 -27.58
CA VAL A 190 -6.58 43.10 -28.54
C VAL A 190 -6.28 44.38 -27.75
N THR A 191 -5.10 44.96 -27.94
CA THR A 191 -4.77 46.28 -27.41
C THR A 191 -5.42 47.37 -28.29
N PRO A 192 -6.09 48.38 -27.71
CA PRO A 192 -6.62 49.49 -28.49
C PRO A 192 -5.49 50.47 -28.89
N VAL A 193 -5.40 50.76 -30.19
CA VAL A 193 -4.55 51.82 -30.74
C VAL A 193 -5.19 53.18 -30.46
N SER A 194 -4.48 54.08 -29.79
CA SER A 194 -4.93 55.47 -29.57
C SER A 194 -4.81 56.29 -30.87
N PRO A 195 -5.76 57.20 -31.17
CA PRO A 195 -5.65 58.08 -32.32
C PRO A 195 -4.68 59.24 -32.07
N VAL A 196 -3.89 59.56 -33.10
CA VAL A 196 -3.02 60.74 -33.18
C VAL A 196 -3.87 61.99 -33.38
N SER A 197 -3.69 63.01 -32.52
CA SER A 197 -4.29 64.33 -32.73
C SER A 197 -3.40 65.17 -33.67
N ARG A 198 -4.03 65.84 -34.63
CA ARG A 198 -3.46 67.01 -35.33
C ARG A 198 -3.44 68.21 -34.40
#